data_AF-A4TDF9-F1
#
_entry.id   AF-A4TDF9-F1
#
_cell.length_a   1.000
_cell.length_b   1.000
_cell.length_c   1.000
_cell.angle_alpha   90.00
_cell.angle_beta   90.00
_cell.angle_gamma   90.00
#
_symmetry.space_group_name_H-M   'P 1'
#
loop_
_entity.id
_entity.type
_entity.pdbx_description
1 polymer ?
#
loop_
_entity_poly.entity_id
_entity_poly.type
_entity_poly.pdbx_seq_one_letter_code
_entity_poly.pdbx_strand_id
1 'polypeptide(L)'
;MTTGDMYFIPRAYPHHIENIGTDEWHFLIFFDQPFPADIGYRASASAYSREVLAAAFNTHIEDLPRFPFTPADPLIVSRINPVD
;
A
#
# COMPACT_ATOMS: atom_id res chain seq x y z
N MET A 1 8.76 9.39 -12.43
CA MET A 1 10.06 8.82 -12.83
C MET A 1 9.99 8.46 -14.29
N THR A 2 11.02 8.73 -15.05
CA THR A 2 11.17 8.38 -16.47
C THR A 2 12.17 7.22 -16.62
N THR A 3 12.29 6.66 -17.82
CA THR A 3 13.24 5.57 -18.10
C THR A 3 14.67 5.99 -17.74
N GLY A 4 15.30 5.23 -16.85
CA GLY A 4 16.67 5.48 -16.37
C GLY A 4 16.75 6.18 -15.02
N ASP A 5 15.65 6.74 -14.51
CA ASP A 5 15.63 7.31 -13.16
C ASP A 5 15.76 6.24 -12.09
N MET A 6 16.44 6.60 -10.99
CA MET A 6 16.56 5.77 -9.80
C MET A 6 15.97 6.50 -8.59
N TYR A 7 15.37 5.73 -7.69
CA TYR A 7 14.86 6.21 -6.41
C TYR A 7 15.22 5.22 -5.31
N PHE A 8 15.41 5.71 -4.09
CA PHE A 8 15.75 4.90 -2.92
C PHE A 8 14.74 5.13 -1.80
N ILE A 9 14.19 4.04 -1.27
CA ILE A 9 13.29 4.05 -0.12
C ILE A 9 14.06 3.46 1.06
N PRO A 10 14.33 4.24 2.14
CA PRO A 10 15.00 3.70 3.30
C PRO A 10 14.19 2.58 3.97
N ARG A 11 14.89 1.70 4.70
CA ARG A 11 14.27 0.57 5.39
C ARG A 11 13.05 1.02 6.22
N ALA A 12 11.96 0.28 6.09
CA ALA A 12 10.70 0.48 6.81
C ALA A 12 9.95 1.80 6.53
N TYR A 13 10.36 2.60 5.54
CA TYR A 13 9.57 3.76 5.11
C TYR A 13 8.33 3.28 4.32
N PRO A 14 7.10 3.68 4.73
CA PRO A 14 5.90 3.43 3.95
C PRO A 14 6.02 4.08 2.57
N HIS A 15 5.57 3.38 1.54
CA HIS A 15 5.62 3.86 0.17
C HIS A 15 4.47 3.29 -0.66
N HIS A 16 4.17 3.99 -1.75
CA HIS A 16 3.22 3.59 -2.78
C HIS A 16 3.82 3.99 -4.12
N ILE A 17 3.75 3.10 -5.11
CA ILE A 17 4.25 3.35 -6.47
C ILE A 17 3.05 3.32 -7.40
N GLU A 18 2.82 4.43 -8.10
CA GLU A 18 1.67 4.60 -8.97
C GLU A 18 2.10 4.96 -10.39
N ASN A 19 1.54 4.25 -11.39
CA ASN A 19 1.62 4.69 -12.77
C ASN A 19 0.58 5.81 -13.02
N ILE A 20 1.07 7.04 -13.12
CA ILE A 20 0.25 8.23 -13.43
C ILE A 20 0.14 8.50 -14.94
N GLY A 21 0.84 7.74 -15.78
CA GLY A 21 0.80 7.84 -17.24
C GLY A 21 -0.34 7.05 -17.88
N THR A 22 -0.40 7.08 -19.21
CA THR A 22 -1.32 6.29 -20.03
C THR A 22 -0.72 5.00 -20.55
N ASP A 23 0.61 4.91 -20.56
CA ASP A 23 1.34 3.79 -21.14
C ASP A 23 1.70 2.75 -20.08
N GLU A 24 2.04 1.54 -20.52
CA GLU A 24 2.57 0.50 -19.64
C GLU A 24 3.90 0.94 -19.02
N TRP A 25 4.13 0.54 -17.78
CA TRP A 25 5.32 0.94 -17.04
C TRP A 25 6.13 -0.28 -16.60
N HIS A 26 7.42 -0.29 -16.95
CA HIS A 26 8.37 -1.33 -16.58
C HIS A 26 9.44 -0.75 -15.67
N PHE A 27 9.63 -1.38 -14.51
CA PHE A 27 10.64 -0.98 -13.54
C PHE A 27 11.13 -2.20 -12.75
N LEU A 28 12.24 -2.02 -12.03
CA LEU A 28 12.88 -3.06 -11.25
C LEU A 28 12.99 -2.61 -9.79
N ILE A 29 12.73 -3.53 -8.86
CA ILE A 29 12.92 -3.32 -7.43
C ILE A 29 14.06 -4.23 -6.97
N PHE A 30 14.99 -3.67 -6.19
CA PHE A 30 16.11 -4.39 -5.62
C PHE A 30 16.08 -4.28 -4.10
N PHE A 31 16.42 -5.37 -3.43
CA PHE A 31 16.58 -5.42 -1.99
C PHE A 31 17.99 -5.89 -1.65
N ASP A 32 18.55 -5.38 -0.56
CA ASP A 32 19.85 -5.80 -0.04
C ASP A 32 19.76 -7.07 0.84
N GLN A 33 18.59 -7.71 0.90
CA GLN A 33 18.32 -8.93 1.68
C GLN A 33 17.92 -10.10 0.77
N PRO A 34 18.31 -11.34 1.10
CA PRO A 34 18.00 -12.52 0.30
C PRO A 34 16.52 -12.96 0.38
N PHE A 35 15.79 -12.51 1.41
CA PHE A 35 14.37 -12.80 1.63
C PHE A 35 13.62 -11.49 1.90
N PRO A 36 13.30 -10.70 0.86
CA PRO A 36 12.52 -9.48 1.05
C PRO A 36 11.12 -9.85 1.54
N ALA A 37 10.59 -9.02 2.44
CA ALA A 37 9.25 -9.13 2.97
C ALA A 37 8.66 -7.73 3.11
N ASP A 38 7.34 -7.65 2.99
CA ASP A 38 6.58 -6.41 3.13
C ASP A 38 5.48 -6.56 4.19
N ILE A 39 4.92 -5.42 4.58
CA ILE A 39 3.67 -5.34 5.33
C ILE A 39 2.69 -4.61 4.42
N GLY A 40 1.78 -5.38 3.84
CA GLY A 40 0.76 -4.87 2.94
C GLY A 40 -0.23 -3.92 3.62
N TYR A 41 -0.52 -2.79 2.96
CA TYR A 41 -1.38 -1.75 3.51
C TYR A 41 -2.84 -2.21 3.69
N ARG A 42 -3.38 -2.99 2.74
CA ARG A 42 -4.77 -3.41 2.75
C ARG A 42 -5.03 -4.56 3.73
N ALA A 43 -4.11 -5.51 3.82
CA ALA A 43 -4.12 -6.59 4.79
C ALA A 43 -3.93 -6.07 6.22
N SER A 44 -3.17 -4.98 6.41
CA SER A 44 -3.01 -4.35 7.72
C SER A 44 -4.35 -3.97 8.36
N ALA A 45 -5.29 -3.41 7.59
CA ALA A 45 -6.64 -3.12 8.10
C ALA A 45 -7.44 -4.39 8.45
N SER A 46 -7.17 -5.53 7.81
CA SER A 46 -7.83 -6.81 8.11
C SER A 46 -7.21 -7.53 9.31
N ALA A 47 -5.99 -7.17 9.70
CA ALA A 47 -5.25 -7.81 10.80
C ALA A 47 -5.73 -7.35 12.19
N TYR A 48 -6.51 -6.28 12.29
CA TYR A 48 -6.97 -5.71 13.55
C TYR A 48 -8.50 -5.75 13.66
N SER A 49 -9.00 -5.78 14.90
CA SER A 49 -10.43 -5.64 15.14
C SER A 49 -10.90 -4.23 14.82
N ARG A 50 -12.21 -4.07 14.59
CA ARG A 50 -12.80 -2.75 14.30
C ARG A 50 -12.62 -1.79 15.48
N GLU A 51 -12.65 -2.29 16.71
CA GLU A 51 -12.44 -1.52 17.93
C GLU A 51 -11.01 -0.95 17.98
N VAL A 52 -10.00 -1.76 17.63
CA VAL A 52 -8.60 -1.32 17.57
C VAL A 52 -8.42 -0.25 16.49
N LEU A 53 -9.02 -0.44 15.31
CA LEU A 53 -8.95 0.54 14.23
C LEU A 53 -9.66 1.85 14.61
N ALA A 54 -10.85 1.78 15.21
CA ALA A 54 -11.58 2.96 15.65
C ALA A 54 -10.78 3.77 16.69
N ALA A 55 -10.16 3.09 17.65
CA ALA A 55 -9.27 3.72 18.62
C ALA A 55 -8.03 4.34 17.96
N ALA A 56 -7.39 3.62 17.02
CA ALA A 56 -6.19 4.11 16.32
C ALA A 56 -6.46 5.35 15.45
N PHE A 57 -7.64 5.41 14.82
CA PHE A 57 -8.05 6.55 13.99
C PHE A 57 -8.78 7.64 14.78
N ASN A 58 -8.91 7.49 16.11
CA ASN A 58 -9.63 8.42 16.98
C ASN A 58 -11.05 8.73 16.46
N THR A 59 -11.82 7.68 16.16
CA THR A 59 -13.19 7.77 15.64
C THR A 59 -14.14 6.84 16.41
N HIS A 60 -15.45 7.07 16.32
CA HIS A 60 -16.43 6.12 16.85
C HIS A 60 -16.53 4.89 15.94
N ILE A 61 -16.80 3.72 16.54
CA ILE A 61 -16.88 2.45 15.79
C ILE A 61 -17.99 2.46 14.71
N GLU A 62 -19.07 3.21 14.95
CA GLU A 62 -20.19 3.38 14.01
C GLU A 62 -19.82 4.29 12.83
N ASP A 63 -18.87 5.21 13.02
CA ASP A 63 -18.35 6.09 11.97
C ASP A 63 -17.23 5.42 11.15
N LEU A 64 -16.69 4.30 11.63
CA LEU A 64 -15.65 3.57 10.93
C LEU A 64 -16.22 2.88 9.69
N PRO A 65 -15.74 3.18 8.48
CA PRO A 65 -16.24 2.56 7.27
C PRO A 65 -16.03 1.04 7.30
N ARG A 66 -16.81 0.33 6.49
CA ARG A 66 -16.62 -1.10 6.30
C ARG A 66 -15.48 -1.33 5.31
N PHE A 67 -14.28 -1.56 5.83
CA PHE A 67 -13.15 -1.97 5.02
C PHE A 67 -13.38 -3.38 4.42
N PRO A 68 -12.89 -3.64 3.19
CA PRO A 68 -12.91 -4.98 2.62
C PRO A 68 -11.96 -5.91 3.39
N PHE A 69 -12.43 -7.12 3.72
CA PHE A 69 -11.56 -8.15 4.28
C PHE A 69 -10.57 -8.66 3.23
N THR A 70 -9.30 -8.66 3.58
CA THR A 70 -8.18 -8.96 2.67
C THR A 70 -7.27 -9.99 3.35
N PRO A 71 -7.42 -11.29 3.06
CA PRO A 71 -6.64 -12.35 3.71
C PRO A 71 -5.18 -12.42 3.25
N ALA A 72 -4.89 -11.90 2.05
CA ALA A 72 -3.57 -11.74 1.49
C ALA A 72 -3.50 -10.40 0.77
N ASP A 73 -2.43 -9.63 0.99
CA ASP A 73 -2.31 -8.30 0.41
C ASP A 73 -2.03 -8.36 -1.10
N PRO A 74 -2.79 -7.65 -1.94
CA PRO A 74 -2.49 -7.58 -3.37
C PRO A 74 -1.31 -6.64 -3.63
N LEU A 75 -0.24 -7.17 -4.21
CA LEU A 75 0.94 -6.37 -4.56
C LEU A 75 0.65 -5.27 -5.59
N ILE A 76 -0.27 -5.50 -6.52
CA ILE A 76 -0.68 -4.55 -7.57
C ILE A 76 -2.20 -4.46 -7.59
N VAL A 77 -2.73 -3.24 -7.61
CA VAL A 77 -4.17 -2.96 -7.66
C VAL A 77 -4.50 -2.01 -8.80
N SER A 78 -5.74 -2.07 -9.29
CA SER A 78 -6.23 -1.12 -10.28
C SER A 78 -6.40 0.27 -9.65
N ARG A 79 -6.02 1.31 -10.39
CA ARG A 79 -6.33 2.70 -10.04
C ARG A 79 -7.83 2.93 -10.18
N ILE A 80 -8.51 3.23 -9.08
CA ILE A 80 -9.95 3.52 -9.05
C ILE A 80 -10.26 4.97 -8.68
N ASN A 81 -9.27 5.70 -8.14
CA ASN A 81 -9.42 7.10 -7.78
C ASN A 81 -9.12 8.00 -9.00
N PRO A 82 -9.75 9.19 -9.09
CA PRO A 82 -9.38 10.20 -10.08
C PRO A 82 -7.91 10.63 -9.88
N VAL A 83 -7.27 11.03 -10.98
CA VAL A 83 -5.94 11.67 -10.94
C VAL A 83 -6.18 13.15 -10.64
N ASP A 84 -5.43 13.70 -9.69
CA ASP A 84 -5.41 15.13 -9.38
C ASP A 84 -4.83 15.98 -10.53
#